data_AF-A0A0A6PLM5-F1
#
_entry.id   AF-A0A0A6PLM5-F1
#
_cell.length_a   1.000
_cell.length_b   1.000
_cell.length_c   1.000
_cell.angle_alpha   90.00
_cell.angle_beta   90.00
_cell.angle_gamma   90.00
#
_symmetry.space_group_name_H-M   'P 1'
#
loop_
_entity.id
_entity.type
_entity.pdbx_description
1 polymer ?
#
loop_
_entity_poly.entity_id
_entity_poly.type
_entity_poly.pdbx_seq_one_letter_code
_entity_poly.pdbx_strand_id
1 'polypeptide(L)'
;MHINNKKQNGFVQSLSQRNPILVTIIIALSIISFYTSYDGFLILSGGQLSKPLLLVLVSTIQLILVFALFSMIEINYIILRLLWLFIYIVVMFVSVFFSYSFYYGFIRAEGFAEQNAMSQARQIANTFQGFENAFNNIHSTVIELSDYSSKTAQREREYGGTCDPSVGAGNGPRRYFRDEEAKLFDSFVSDINELQNKIRQDISMIKSEMDNYSTETVLESQEKMNQRISLVNFYKEDVILKEIEQAVKAHTGDNRFGVQSLDPKNNQPAIIDCPDATFDRKAKLIISSLNRLKPIEWVEFFNPNDEKERVERAFAVFVTLPSIIQGEYQLNDENNDPNRISQSDITPVIIGYFVDFLIFFIGLADGMTNKKKNKPIDHNYEGEVFGVQSINAMRKYLDKSPVETVFGKFSRYLHSSFSSVLFFLPTEDADSDEQKLLDLFVVLEAIQGVKHFMGNLPAHKLPRALKKRLSIGKGDPRTFDVFKMPKKAWRELILAEYVVENK
;
A
#
# COMPACT_ATOMS: atom_id res chain seq x y z
N MET A 1 -42.51 1.97 14.27
CA MET A 1 -41.04 1.96 14.04
C MET A 1 -40.33 1.37 15.26
N HIS A 2 -40.16 0.05 15.33
CA HIS A 2 -39.27 -0.62 16.30
C HIS A 2 -38.94 -2.02 15.78
N ILE A 3 -38.26 -2.07 14.64
CA ILE A 3 -37.66 -3.27 14.08
C ILE A 3 -36.20 -2.88 13.83
N ASN A 4 -35.34 -3.04 14.83
CA ASN A 4 -33.89 -3.14 14.60
C ASN A 4 -33.07 -3.70 15.77
N ASN A 5 -33.59 -3.77 17.00
CA ASN A 5 -32.84 -4.37 18.13
C ASN A 5 -32.83 -5.92 18.16
N LYS A 6 -33.51 -6.62 17.25
CA LYS A 6 -33.68 -8.08 17.32
C LYS A 6 -32.56 -8.91 16.67
N LYS A 7 -31.73 -8.32 15.79
CA LYS A 7 -30.57 -9.02 15.19
C LYS A 7 -29.26 -8.80 15.96
N GLN A 8 -29.12 -7.70 16.70
CA GLN A 8 -27.89 -7.39 17.46
C GLN A 8 -27.68 -8.28 18.69
N ASN A 9 -28.72 -8.80 19.33
CA ASN A 9 -28.56 -9.59 20.56
C ASN A 9 -28.10 -11.04 20.31
N GLY A 10 -28.29 -11.58 19.10
CA GLY A 10 -27.74 -12.88 18.72
C GLY A 10 -26.22 -12.85 18.49
N PHE A 11 -25.69 -11.69 18.10
CA PHE A 11 -24.26 -11.45 17.90
C PHE A 11 -23.49 -11.49 19.22
N VAL A 12 -24.01 -10.85 20.27
CA VAL A 12 -23.37 -10.84 21.60
C VAL A 12 -23.44 -12.21 22.27
N GLN A 13 -24.54 -12.96 22.08
CA GLN A 13 -24.68 -14.30 22.66
C GLN A 13 -23.83 -15.37 21.97
N SER A 14 -23.58 -15.28 20.66
CA SER A 14 -22.69 -16.22 19.96
C SER A 14 -21.20 -15.98 20.25
N LEU A 15 -20.84 -14.74 20.63
CA LEU A 15 -19.48 -14.39 21.10
C LEU A 15 -19.22 -14.89 22.54
N SER A 16 -20.23 -14.90 23.40
CA SER A 16 -20.13 -15.32 24.81
C SER A 16 -19.81 -16.82 24.99
N GLN A 17 -20.13 -17.67 24.01
CA GLN A 17 -19.81 -19.11 24.02
C GLN A 17 -18.42 -19.44 23.44
N ARG A 18 -17.65 -18.46 22.95
CA ARG A 18 -16.33 -18.65 22.32
C ARG A 18 -15.21 -18.48 23.33
N ASN A 19 -14.03 -19.04 23.02
CA ASN A 19 -12.83 -18.92 23.85
C ASN A 19 -12.52 -17.42 24.10
N PRO A 20 -12.59 -16.92 25.36
CA PRO A 20 -12.54 -15.49 25.64
C PRO A 20 -11.20 -14.84 25.24
N ILE A 21 -10.11 -15.62 25.30
CA ILE A 21 -8.77 -15.18 24.88
C ILE A 21 -8.73 -14.87 23.37
N LEU A 22 -9.29 -15.76 22.54
CA LEU A 22 -9.32 -15.58 21.09
C LEU A 22 -10.20 -14.40 20.67
N VAL A 23 -11.36 -14.24 21.31
CA VAL A 23 -12.24 -13.09 21.07
C VAL A 23 -11.53 -11.77 21.41
N THR A 24 -10.79 -11.74 22.53
CA THR A 24 -10.04 -10.56 22.95
C THR A 24 -8.95 -10.19 21.95
N ILE A 25 -8.20 -11.17 21.44
CA ILE A 25 -7.16 -10.94 20.42
C ILE A 25 -7.76 -10.40 19.12
N ILE A 26 -8.88 -10.96 18.65
CA ILE A 26 -9.56 -10.49 17.43
C ILE A 26 -10.03 -9.05 17.60
N ILE A 27 -10.62 -8.69 18.75
CA ILE A 27 -11.05 -7.33 19.02
C ILE A 27 -9.86 -6.37 19.04
N ALA A 28 -8.77 -6.73 19.72
CA ALA A 28 -7.56 -5.91 19.79
C ALA A 28 -6.94 -5.67 18.41
N LEU A 29 -6.76 -6.73 17.61
CA LEU A 29 -6.23 -6.63 16.25
C LEU A 29 -7.15 -5.82 15.34
N SER A 30 -8.47 -5.96 15.50
CA SER A 30 -9.45 -5.20 14.71
C SER A 30 -9.44 -3.71 15.06
N ILE A 31 -9.22 -3.33 16.32
CA ILE A 31 -9.05 -1.92 16.74
C ILE A 31 -7.76 -1.33 16.16
N ILE A 32 -6.65 -2.06 16.22
CA ILE A 32 -5.36 -1.60 15.64
C ILE A 32 -5.50 -1.44 14.13
N SER A 33 -6.03 -2.45 13.45
CA SER A 33 -6.32 -2.43 12.02
C SER A 33 -7.19 -1.21 11.66
N PHE A 34 -8.29 -0.98 12.39
CA PHE A 34 -9.17 0.17 12.18
C PHE A 34 -8.43 1.51 12.29
N TYR A 35 -7.60 1.69 13.33
CA TYR A 35 -6.85 2.93 13.52
C TYR A 35 -5.85 3.18 12.38
N THR A 36 -5.08 2.15 12.01
CA THR A 36 -4.10 2.26 10.91
C THR A 36 -4.77 2.49 9.55
N SER A 37 -5.89 1.83 9.25
CA SER A 37 -6.65 2.06 8.02
C SER A 37 -7.30 3.44 7.99
N TYR A 38 -7.79 3.95 9.14
CA TYR A 38 -8.35 5.29 9.25
C TYR A 38 -7.32 6.36 8.91
N ASP A 39 -6.13 6.28 9.50
CA ASP A 39 -5.08 7.26 9.23
C ASP A 39 -4.55 7.15 7.79
N GLY A 40 -4.37 5.92 7.29
CA GLY A 40 -3.97 5.70 5.90
C GLY A 40 -4.97 6.25 4.87
N PHE A 41 -6.27 6.14 5.14
CA PHE A 41 -7.30 6.78 4.31
C PHE A 41 -7.28 8.31 4.44
N LEU A 42 -6.98 8.84 5.63
CA LEU A 42 -6.91 10.28 5.85
C LEU A 42 -5.79 10.89 4.98
N ILE A 43 -4.62 10.25 4.97
CA ILE A 43 -3.49 10.61 4.11
C ILE A 43 -3.89 10.50 2.62
N LEU A 44 -4.56 9.41 2.21
CA LEU A 44 -5.01 9.25 0.82
C LEU A 44 -5.98 10.36 0.39
N SER A 45 -6.84 10.79 1.31
CA SER A 45 -7.88 11.74 1.00
C SER A 45 -7.38 13.15 0.73
N GLY A 46 -6.10 13.47 0.99
CA GLY A 46 -5.59 14.82 0.80
C GLY A 46 -6.25 15.86 1.72
N GLY A 47 -6.90 15.40 2.80
CA GLY A 47 -7.85 16.19 3.60
C GLY A 47 -9.15 16.60 2.88
N GLN A 48 -9.41 16.16 1.65
CA GLN A 48 -10.60 16.53 0.86
C GLN A 48 -11.88 15.87 1.39
N LEU A 49 -11.76 14.70 2.03
CA LEU A 49 -12.89 13.99 2.63
C LEU A 49 -13.08 14.43 4.08
N SER A 50 -14.32 14.74 4.46
CA SER A 50 -14.64 15.05 5.85
C SER A 50 -14.30 13.88 6.78
N LYS A 51 -13.62 14.15 7.90
CA LYS A 51 -13.31 13.16 8.95
C LYS A 51 -14.46 12.22 9.33
N PRO A 52 -15.73 12.67 9.48
CA PRO A 52 -16.84 11.77 9.80
C PRO A 52 -17.19 10.80 8.67
N LEU A 53 -17.13 11.24 7.41
CA LEU A 53 -17.38 10.37 6.26
C LEU A 53 -16.32 9.26 6.18
N LEU A 54 -15.07 9.61 6.43
CA LEU A 54 -13.94 8.68 6.43
C LEU A 54 -14.08 7.63 7.54
N LEU A 55 -14.53 8.05 8.73
CA LEU A 55 -14.84 7.14 9.83
C LEU A 55 -15.93 6.14 9.47
N VAL A 56 -17.01 6.60 8.81
CA VAL A 56 -18.09 5.71 8.34
C VAL A 56 -17.56 4.74 7.28
N LEU A 57 -16.71 5.20 6.36
CA LEU A 57 -16.18 4.37 5.29
C LEU A 57 -15.29 3.24 5.83
N VAL A 58 -14.31 3.56 6.69
CA VAL A 58 -13.42 2.57 7.29
C VAL A 58 -14.18 1.62 8.22
N SER A 59 -15.16 2.13 8.98
CA SER A 59 -16.05 1.27 9.79
C SER A 59 -16.82 0.28 8.91
N THR A 60 -17.26 0.71 7.73
CA THR A 60 -18.00 -0.13 6.79
C THR A 60 -17.10 -1.24 6.23
N ILE A 61 -15.86 -0.91 5.86
CA ILE A 61 -14.86 -1.88 5.38
C ILE A 61 -14.59 -2.96 6.45
N GLN A 62 -14.35 -2.54 7.70
CA GLN A 62 -14.07 -3.47 8.81
C GLN A 62 -15.29 -4.35 9.14
N LEU A 63 -16.49 -3.78 9.10
CA LEU A 63 -17.73 -4.56 9.27
C LEU A 63 -17.89 -5.58 8.15
N ILE A 64 -17.58 -5.23 6.89
CA ILE A 64 -17.65 -6.16 5.76
C ILE A 64 -16.65 -7.31 5.93
N LEU A 65 -15.41 -7.05 6.38
CA LEU A 65 -14.41 -8.09 6.64
C LEU A 65 -14.93 -9.12 7.65
N VAL A 66 -15.42 -8.63 8.79
CA VAL A 66 -15.95 -9.48 9.86
C VAL A 66 -17.19 -10.23 9.37
N PHE A 67 -18.11 -9.54 8.68
CA PHE A 67 -19.34 -10.13 8.17
C PHE A 67 -19.09 -11.20 7.09
N ALA A 68 -18.12 -10.99 6.20
CA ALA A 68 -17.73 -11.96 5.19
C ALA A 68 -17.19 -13.25 5.84
N LEU A 69 -16.38 -13.11 6.89
CA LEU A 69 -15.84 -14.23 7.65
C LEU A 69 -16.96 -15.06 8.31
N PHE A 70 -17.94 -14.42 8.95
CA PHE A 70 -19.09 -15.12 9.52
C PHE A 70 -19.97 -15.78 8.44
N SER A 71 -20.24 -15.06 7.35
CA SER A 71 -21.08 -15.57 6.26
C SER A 71 -20.48 -16.82 5.61
N MET A 72 -19.15 -16.89 5.47
CA MET A 72 -18.47 -18.09 4.97
C MET A 72 -18.70 -19.33 5.84
N ILE A 73 -18.84 -19.16 7.16
CA ILE A 73 -19.01 -20.27 8.12
C ILE A 73 -20.45 -20.81 8.10
N GLU A 74 -21.44 -19.91 8.08
CA GLU A 74 -22.86 -20.25 8.16
C GLU A 74 -23.41 -20.86 6.88
N ILE A 75 -23.02 -20.35 5.72
CA ILE A 75 -23.59 -20.76 4.44
C ILE A 75 -23.18 -22.20 4.11
N ASN A 76 -24.13 -23.03 3.63
CA ASN A 76 -23.86 -24.43 3.25
C ASN A 76 -23.47 -24.61 1.77
N TYR A 77 -23.81 -23.66 0.89
CA TYR A 77 -23.49 -23.71 -0.54
C TYR A 77 -22.05 -23.28 -0.84
N ILE A 78 -21.31 -24.13 -1.56
CA ILE A 78 -19.88 -23.92 -1.88
C ILE A 78 -19.67 -22.66 -2.75
N ILE A 79 -20.53 -22.43 -3.75
CA ILE A 79 -20.40 -21.29 -4.67
C ILE A 79 -20.52 -19.96 -3.90
N LEU A 80 -21.51 -19.84 -3.00
CA LEU A 80 -21.65 -18.64 -2.17
C LEU A 80 -20.47 -18.47 -1.21
N ARG A 81 -19.90 -19.55 -0.69
CA ARG A 81 -18.67 -19.47 0.12
C ARG A 81 -17.49 -18.92 -0.68
N LEU A 82 -17.31 -19.37 -1.92
CA LEU A 82 -16.25 -18.85 -2.80
C LEU A 82 -16.46 -17.37 -3.13
N LEU A 83 -17.70 -16.95 -3.34
CA LEU A 83 -18.01 -15.53 -3.57
C LEU A 83 -17.69 -14.67 -2.34
N TRP A 84 -18.06 -15.13 -1.14
CA TRP A 84 -17.70 -14.44 0.10
C TRP A 84 -16.19 -14.44 0.38
N LEU A 85 -15.49 -15.51 0.01
CA LEU A 85 -14.02 -15.57 0.06
C LEU A 85 -13.40 -14.53 -0.88
N PHE A 86 -13.92 -14.40 -2.09
CA PHE A 86 -13.45 -13.39 -3.05
C PHE A 86 -13.64 -11.98 -2.51
N ILE A 87 -14.83 -11.67 -1.98
CA ILE A 87 -15.10 -10.37 -1.33
C ILE A 87 -14.12 -10.15 -0.18
N TYR A 88 -13.92 -11.16 0.68
CA TYR A 88 -12.99 -11.06 1.80
C TYR A 88 -11.57 -10.73 1.34
N ILE A 89 -11.06 -11.44 0.33
CA ILE A 89 -9.73 -11.21 -0.23
C ILE A 89 -9.62 -9.78 -0.75
N VAL A 90 -10.57 -9.31 -1.56
CA VAL A 90 -10.55 -7.94 -2.11
C VAL A 90 -10.53 -6.89 -0.98
N VAL A 91 -11.40 -7.05 0.03
CA VAL A 91 -11.48 -6.09 1.14
C VAL A 91 -10.22 -6.16 2.02
N MET A 92 -9.61 -7.33 2.17
CA MET A 92 -8.33 -7.52 2.85
C MET A 92 -7.18 -6.79 2.13
N PHE A 93 -7.06 -6.95 0.80
CA PHE A 93 -6.07 -6.22 -0.01
C PHE A 93 -6.19 -4.70 0.21
N VAL A 94 -7.42 -4.18 0.19
CA VAL A 94 -7.70 -2.77 0.45
C VAL A 94 -7.28 -2.37 1.87
N SER A 95 -7.64 -3.15 2.88
CA SER A 95 -7.27 -2.90 4.28
C SER A 95 -5.75 -2.86 4.50
N VAL A 96 -5.02 -3.85 3.98
CA VAL A 96 -3.55 -3.93 4.07
C VAL A 96 -2.90 -2.75 3.36
N PHE A 97 -3.38 -2.36 2.18
CA PHE A 97 -2.86 -1.20 1.46
C PHE A 97 -2.96 0.08 2.29
N PHE A 98 -4.12 0.34 2.90
CA PHE A 98 -4.30 1.54 3.73
C PHE A 98 -3.47 1.51 5.01
N SER A 99 -3.38 0.36 5.67
CA SER A 99 -2.50 0.19 6.83
C SER A 99 -1.02 0.42 6.45
N TYR A 100 -0.61 -0.02 5.27
CA TYR A 100 0.73 0.23 4.74
C TYR A 100 0.96 1.70 4.39
N SER A 101 -0.02 2.40 3.81
CA SER A 101 0.06 3.83 3.55
C SER A 101 0.36 4.63 4.82
N PHE A 102 -0.29 4.26 5.93
CA PHE A 102 0.00 4.81 7.26
C PHE A 102 1.45 4.53 7.69
N TYR A 103 1.88 3.27 7.64
CA TYR A 103 3.25 2.89 7.99
C TYR A 103 4.28 3.66 7.15
N TYR A 104 4.04 3.76 5.84
CA TYR A 104 4.94 4.43 4.92
C TYR A 104 5.07 5.91 5.26
N GLY A 105 3.95 6.60 5.50
CA GLY A 105 3.95 8.00 5.87
C GLY A 105 4.58 8.31 7.22
N PHE A 106 4.41 7.44 8.21
CA PHE A 106 4.88 7.69 9.59
C PHE A 106 6.34 7.25 9.84
N ILE A 107 6.80 6.17 9.18
CA ILE A 107 8.10 5.55 9.50
C ILE A 107 9.08 5.61 8.33
N ARG A 108 8.60 5.48 7.08
CA ARG A 108 9.49 5.22 5.94
C ARG A 108 9.75 6.44 5.05
N ALA A 109 8.77 7.35 4.92
CA ALA A 109 8.82 8.45 3.97
C ALA A 109 10.07 9.34 4.16
N GLU A 110 10.39 9.73 5.40
CA GLU A 110 11.58 10.55 5.71
C GLU A 110 12.88 9.81 5.38
N GLY A 111 13.03 8.57 5.86
CA GLY A 111 14.23 7.78 5.58
C GLY A 111 14.39 7.45 4.08
N PHE A 112 13.29 7.35 3.33
CA PHE A 112 13.34 7.22 1.87
C PHE A 112 13.73 8.54 1.21
N ALA A 113 13.22 9.69 1.68
CA ALA A 113 13.60 11.01 1.17
C ALA A 113 15.11 11.25 1.26
N GLU A 114 15.72 10.95 2.41
CA GLU A 114 17.17 11.06 2.60
C GLU A 114 17.95 10.13 1.67
N GLN A 115 17.52 8.86 1.54
CA GLN A 115 18.17 7.90 0.65
C GLN A 115 18.05 8.31 -0.83
N ASN A 116 16.88 8.80 -1.24
CA ASN A 116 16.60 9.31 -2.58
C ASN A 116 17.47 10.53 -2.88
N ALA A 117 17.53 11.51 -1.97
CA ALA A 117 18.36 12.69 -2.09
C ALA A 117 19.85 12.32 -2.18
N MET A 118 20.33 11.41 -1.32
CA MET A 118 21.72 10.94 -1.34
C MET A 118 22.08 10.19 -2.64
N SER A 119 21.14 9.44 -3.21
CA SER A 119 21.33 8.74 -4.49
C SER A 119 21.45 9.73 -5.64
N GLN A 120 20.52 10.68 -5.75
CA GLN A 120 20.56 11.73 -6.78
C GLN A 120 21.81 12.60 -6.63
N ALA A 121 22.15 12.98 -5.40
CA ALA A 121 23.40 13.65 -5.04
C ALA A 121 24.63 12.96 -5.64
N ARG A 122 24.75 11.64 -5.49
CA ARG A 122 25.89 10.88 -6.06
C ARG A 122 25.89 10.91 -7.59
N GLN A 123 24.73 10.77 -8.23
CA GLN A 123 24.63 10.84 -9.68
C GLN A 123 25.04 12.21 -10.22
N ILE A 124 24.56 13.27 -9.57
CA ILE A 124 24.87 14.66 -9.89
C ILE A 124 26.36 14.94 -9.68
N ALA A 125 26.93 14.50 -8.55
CA ALA A 125 28.35 14.69 -8.24
C ALA A 125 29.26 14.02 -9.30
N ASN A 126 28.93 12.80 -9.74
CA ASN A 126 29.65 12.11 -10.82
C ASN A 126 29.52 12.88 -12.15
N THR A 127 28.35 13.43 -12.43
CA THR A 127 28.10 14.22 -13.65
C THR A 127 28.88 15.53 -13.62
N PHE A 128 28.90 16.25 -12.50
CA PHE A 128 29.71 17.45 -12.33
C PHE A 128 31.20 17.19 -12.44
N GLN A 129 31.69 16.08 -11.90
CA GLN A 129 33.09 15.70 -12.05
C GLN A 129 33.43 15.44 -13.52
N GLY A 130 32.53 14.80 -14.28
CA GLY A 130 32.66 14.64 -15.72
C GLY A 130 32.71 15.99 -16.46
N PHE A 131 31.84 16.92 -16.07
CA PHE A 131 31.75 18.27 -16.63
C PHE A 131 33.02 19.09 -16.35
N GLU A 132 33.50 19.11 -15.11
CA GLU A 132 34.73 19.80 -14.71
C GLU A 132 35.95 19.23 -15.44
N ASN A 133 36.04 17.89 -15.56
CA ASN A 133 37.12 17.25 -16.30
C ASN A 133 37.10 17.61 -17.79
N ALA A 134 35.93 17.70 -18.41
CA ALA A 134 35.81 18.13 -19.80
C ALA A 134 36.31 19.57 -20.00
N PHE A 135 35.93 20.50 -19.12
CA PHE A 135 36.43 21.88 -19.15
C PHE A 135 37.93 21.99 -18.90
N ASN A 136 38.46 21.25 -17.91
CA ASN A 136 39.89 21.19 -17.65
C ASN A 136 40.67 20.74 -18.89
N ASN A 137 40.15 19.73 -19.60
CA ASN A 137 40.77 19.22 -20.83
C ASN A 137 40.69 20.23 -21.99
N ILE A 138 39.58 20.95 -22.13
CA ILE A 138 39.46 22.02 -23.14
C ILE A 138 40.50 23.10 -22.86
N HIS A 139 40.53 23.61 -21.61
CA HIS A 139 41.47 24.65 -21.19
C HIS A 139 42.93 24.24 -21.41
N SER A 140 43.33 23.05 -20.94
CA SER A 140 44.71 22.58 -21.11
C SER A 140 45.07 22.39 -22.58
N THR A 141 44.17 21.85 -23.39
CA THR A 141 44.45 21.58 -24.80
C THR A 141 44.52 22.87 -25.62
N VAL A 142 43.72 23.90 -25.28
CA VAL A 142 43.79 25.22 -25.92
C VAL A 142 45.12 25.92 -25.61
N ILE A 143 45.59 25.87 -24.35
CA ILE A 143 46.93 26.37 -23.98
C ILE A 143 48.01 25.63 -24.78
N GLU A 144 47.94 24.30 -24.81
CA GLU A 144 48.90 23.49 -25.58
C GLU A 144 48.86 23.79 -27.09
N LEU A 145 47.70 24.17 -27.63
CA LEU A 145 47.54 24.54 -29.03
C LEU A 145 48.17 25.90 -29.32
N SER A 146 47.93 26.89 -28.45
CA SER A 146 48.58 28.21 -28.49
C SER A 146 50.11 28.08 -28.44
N ASP A 147 50.62 27.35 -27.44
CA ASP A 147 52.06 27.10 -27.26
C ASP A 147 52.67 26.38 -28.45
N TYR A 148 51.96 25.39 -28.99
CA TYR A 148 52.40 24.64 -30.16
C TYR A 148 52.49 25.54 -31.39
N SER A 149 51.46 26.35 -31.66
CA SER A 149 51.45 27.28 -32.78
C SER A 149 52.56 28.32 -32.65
N SER A 150 52.79 28.86 -31.45
CA SER A 150 53.89 29.82 -31.18
C SER A 150 55.28 29.20 -31.45
N LYS A 151 55.55 28.01 -30.91
CA LYS A 151 56.81 27.28 -31.16
C LYS A 151 56.99 26.93 -32.63
N THR A 152 55.91 26.57 -33.31
CA THR A 152 55.94 26.23 -34.74
C THR A 152 56.16 27.47 -35.59
N ALA A 153 55.60 28.63 -35.21
CA ALA A 153 55.90 29.90 -35.86
C ALA A 153 57.38 30.28 -35.72
N GLN A 154 57.98 30.09 -34.53
CA GLN A 154 59.41 30.30 -34.33
C GLN A 154 60.25 29.34 -35.20
N ARG A 155 59.86 28.07 -35.28
CA ARG A 155 60.54 27.08 -36.14
C ARG A 155 60.44 27.45 -37.62
N GLU A 156 59.27 27.89 -38.09
CA GLU A 156 59.09 28.36 -39.48
C GLU A 156 59.99 29.57 -39.78
N ARG A 157 60.18 30.44 -38.79
CA ARG A 157 61.08 31.59 -38.90
C ARG A 157 62.55 31.20 -38.98
N GLU A 158 62.99 30.25 -38.16
CA GLU A 158 64.41 29.88 -38.02
C GLU A 158 64.86 28.84 -39.05
N TYR A 159 64.00 27.87 -39.38
CA TYR A 159 64.33 26.70 -40.20
C TYR A 159 63.41 26.52 -41.41
N GLY A 160 62.18 27.04 -41.36
CA GLY A 160 61.16 26.80 -42.40
C GLY A 160 60.63 25.36 -42.35
N GLY A 161 59.94 24.96 -43.42
CA GLY A 161 59.55 23.56 -43.61
C GLY A 161 58.38 23.04 -42.75
N THR A 162 57.70 23.88 -41.96
CA THR A 162 56.68 23.41 -41.00
C THR A 162 55.34 23.04 -41.64
N CYS A 163 55.03 23.66 -42.77
CA CYS A 163 53.84 23.38 -43.58
C CYS A 163 54.16 22.59 -44.86
N ASP A 164 55.36 22.82 -45.42
CA ASP A 164 55.84 22.22 -46.67
C ASP A 164 57.37 22.15 -46.63
N PRO A 165 57.98 20.95 -46.73
CA PRO A 165 59.44 20.77 -46.66
C PRO A 165 60.23 21.54 -47.73
N SER A 166 59.60 21.93 -48.84
CA SER A 166 60.25 22.66 -49.94
C SER A 166 60.47 24.15 -49.64
N VAL A 167 59.89 24.67 -48.56
CA VAL A 167 59.88 26.10 -48.25
C VAL A 167 60.88 26.43 -47.15
N GLY A 168 61.80 27.35 -47.47
CA GLY A 168 62.88 27.77 -46.57
C GLY A 168 62.44 28.69 -45.43
N ALA A 169 63.37 28.90 -44.49
CA ALA A 169 63.19 29.74 -43.32
C ALA A 169 62.87 31.21 -43.65
N GLY A 170 62.03 31.85 -42.83
CA GLY A 170 61.87 33.31 -42.89
C GLY A 170 60.57 33.86 -42.30
N ASN A 171 60.40 35.17 -42.46
CA ASN A 171 59.17 35.89 -42.07
C ASN A 171 58.18 35.93 -43.23
N GLY A 172 57.71 34.75 -43.66
CA GLY A 172 56.73 34.62 -44.74
C GLY A 172 55.29 34.38 -44.24
N PRO A 173 54.31 34.32 -45.14
CA PRO A 173 52.88 34.16 -44.80
C PRO A 173 52.58 32.97 -43.87
N ARG A 174 53.24 31.82 -44.06
CA ARG A 174 53.06 30.64 -43.20
C ARG A 174 53.42 30.88 -41.74
N ARG A 175 54.50 31.63 -41.48
CA ARG A 175 54.89 32.03 -40.13
C ARG A 175 53.83 32.93 -39.49
N TYR A 176 53.32 33.91 -40.24
CA TYR A 176 52.28 34.82 -39.75
C TYR A 176 50.97 34.11 -39.48
N PHE A 177 50.56 33.18 -40.34
CA PHE A 177 49.43 32.31 -40.07
C PHE A 177 49.56 31.55 -38.74
N ARG A 178 50.74 30.98 -38.44
CA ARG A 178 50.99 30.31 -37.15
C ARG A 178 50.99 31.29 -35.96
N ASP A 179 51.53 32.49 -36.14
CA ASP A 179 51.48 33.56 -35.12
C ASP A 179 50.04 34.03 -34.86
N GLU A 180 49.20 34.09 -35.90
CA GLU A 180 47.76 34.39 -35.81
C GLU A 180 47.00 33.27 -35.10
N GLU A 181 47.27 32.00 -35.43
CA GLU A 181 46.74 30.85 -34.70
C GLU A 181 47.11 30.91 -33.22
N ALA A 182 48.38 31.18 -32.90
CA ALA A 182 48.83 31.29 -31.51
C ALA A 182 48.06 32.38 -30.76
N LYS A 183 47.92 33.58 -31.34
CA LYS A 183 47.17 34.69 -30.73
C LYS A 183 45.68 34.37 -30.54
N LEU A 184 45.07 33.73 -31.55
CA LEU A 184 43.65 33.36 -31.51
C LEU A 184 43.37 32.37 -30.37
N PHE A 185 44.18 31.32 -30.24
CA PHE A 185 43.99 30.35 -29.16
C PHE A 185 44.41 30.90 -27.80
N ASP A 186 45.40 31.80 -27.74
CA ASP A 186 45.77 32.52 -26.52
C ASP A 186 44.62 33.40 -26.01
N SER A 187 43.90 34.10 -26.89
CA SER A 187 42.76 34.93 -26.48
C SER A 187 41.65 34.10 -25.83
N PHE A 188 41.41 32.87 -26.30
CA PHE A 188 40.41 31.98 -25.70
C PHE A 188 40.81 31.48 -24.31
N VAL A 189 42.10 31.48 -23.93
CA VAL A 189 42.54 30.99 -22.62
C VAL A 189 41.90 31.79 -21.49
N SER A 190 41.88 33.12 -21.60
CA SER A 190 41.28 33.99 -20.58
C SER A 190 39.79 33.74 -20.44
N ASP A 191 39.08 33.63 -21.57
CA ASP A 191 37.63 33.45 -21.61
C ASP A 191 37.21 32.08 -21.04
N ILE A 192 37.95 31.02 -21.40
CA ILE A 192 37.72 29.67 -20.85
C ILE A 192 37.99 29.65 -19.34
N ASN A 193 39.03 30.32 -18.87
CA ASN A 193 39.38 30.36 -17.45
C ASN A 193 38.30 31.10 -16.63
N GLU A 194 37.76 32.21 -17.14
CA GLU A 194 36.62 32.89 -16.50
C GLU A 194 35.39 31.96 -16.41
N LEU A 195 35.05 31.30 -17.52
CA LEU A 195 33.93 30.36 -17.58
C LEU A 195 34.12 29.17 -16.63
N GLN A 196 35.32 28.61 -16.59
CA GLN A 196 35.69 27.51 -15.69
C GLN A 196 35.55 27.92 -14.21
N ASN A 197 35.91 29.15 -13.85
CA ASN A 197 35.76 29.65 -12.49
C ASN A 197 34.29 29.82 -12.11
N LYS A 198 33.44 30.34 -13.01
CA LYS A 198 31.97 30.41 -12.81
C LYS A 198 31.38 29.02 -12.60
N ILE A 199 31.74 28.06 -13.44
CA ILE A 199 31.29 26.67 -13.34
C ILE A 199 31.71 26.05 -12.00
N ARG A 200 32.98 26.19 -11.60
CA ARG A 200 33.47 25.66 -10.32
C ARG A 200 32.73 26.28 -9.14
N GLN A 201 32.47 27.58 -9.19
CA GLN A 201 31.71 28.27 -8.17
C GLN A 201 30.28 27.69 -8.08
N ASP A 202 29.56 27.58 -9.19
CA ASP A 202 28.20 27.03 -9.20
C ASP A 202 28.17 25.55 -8.76
N ILE A 203 29.11 24.72 -9.20
CA ILE A 203 29.26 23.33 -8.73
C ILE A 203 29.51 23.28 -7.23
N SER A 204 30.35 24.17 -6.69
CA SER A 204 30.65 24.22 -5.25
C SER A 204 29.41 24.60 -4.43
N MET A 205 28.58 25.52 -4.95
CA MET A 205 27.34 25.89 -4.29
C MET A 205 26.34 24.73 -4.31
N ILE A 206 26.22 24.00 -5.43
CA ILE A 206 25.34 22.81 -5.50
C ILE A 206 25.79 21.74 -4.49
N LYS A 207 27.11 21.48 -4.38
CA LYS A 207 27.65 20.57 -3.36
C LYS A 207 27.31 21.03 -1.94
N SER A 208 27.42 22.32 -1.66
CA SER A 208 27.03 22.86 -0.35
C SER A 208 25.54 22.74 -0.07
N GLU A 209 24.66 22.95 -1.06
CA GLU A 209 23.21 22.73 -0.90
C GLU A 209 22.90 21.25 -0.65
N MET A 210 23.68 20.34 -1.26
CA MET A 210 23.54 18.89 -1.04
C MET A 210 23.98 18.47 0.36
N ASP A 211 25.08 19.03 0.86
CA ASP A 211 25.59 18.74 2.21
C ASP A 211 24.66 19.30 3.31
N ASN A 212 23.92 20.37 3.00
CA ASN A 212 22.96 21.02 3.91
C ASN A 212 21.50 20.56 3.68
N TYR A 213 21.27 19.52 2.88
CA TYR A 213 19.93 19.04 2.58
C TYR A 213 19.17 18.61 3.85
N SER A 214 17.90 19.01 3.95
CA SER A 214 16.98 18.62 5.01
C SER A 214 15.63 18.22 4.41
N THR A 215 14.99 17.23 5.03
CA THR A 215 13.64 16.77 4.69
C THR A 215 12.56 17.82 4.98
N GLU A 216 12.87 18.87 5.76
CA GLU A 216 11.96 19.99 6.01
C GLU A 216 11.95 21.00 4.85
N THR A 217 13.05 21.13 4.11
CA THR A 217 13.27 22.16 3.07
C THR A 217 13.43 21.56 1.68
N VAL A 218 12.77 20.42 1.40
CA VAL A 218 12.93 19.69 0.13
C VAL A 218 12.69 20.57 -1.09
N LEU A 219 11.54 21.28 -1.14
CA LEU A 219 11.17 22.10 -2.29
C LEU A 219 12.15 23.26 -2.51
N GLU A 220 12.56 23.93 -1.44
CA GLU A 220 13.53 25.04 -1.51
C GLU A 220 14.90 24.54 -1.98
N SER A 221 15.35 23.40 -1.45
CA SER A 221 16.62 22.78 -1.83
C SER A 221 16.61 22.33 -3.29
N GLN A 222 15.51 21.71 -3.73
CA GLN A 222 15.30 21.30 -5.12
C GLN A 222 15.31 22.51 -6.07
N GLU A 223 14.59 23.57 -5.74
CA GLU A 223 14.52 24.77 -6.57
C GLU A 223 15.90 25.43 -6.71
N LYS A 224 16.61 25.63 -5.59
CA LYS A 224 17.98 26.18 -5.59
C LYS A 224 18.94 25.34 -6.43
N MET A 225 18.90 24.01 -6.30
CA MET A 225 19.75 23.13 -7.11
C MET A 225 19.40 23.20 -8.59
N ASN A 226 18.12 23.14 -8.93
CA ASN A 226 17.67 23.17 -10.33
C ASN A 226 17.95 24.51 -11.01
N GLN A 227 17.84 25.63 -10.28
CA GLN A 227 18.26 26.95 -10.78
C GLN A 227 19.76 26.94 -11.13
N ARG A 228 20.61 26.37 -10.28
CA ARG A 228 22.06 26.28 -10.55
C ARG A 228 22.40 25.29 -11.66
N ILE A 229 21.71 24.15 -11.72
CA ILE A 229 21.84 23.18 -12.82
C ILE A 229 21.47 23.84 -14.15
N SER A 230 20.43 24.68 -14.17
CA SER A 230 20.05 25.46 -15.34
C SER A 230 21.17 26.41 -15.79
N LEU A 231 21.83 27.10 -14.85
CA LEU A 231 23.00 27.95 -15.14
C LEU A 231 24.18 27.14 -15.69
N VAL A 232 24.50 25.99 -15.10
CA VAL A 232 25.58 25.12 -15.58
C VAL A 232 25.28 24.59 -16.99
N ASN A 233 24.02 24.21 -17.25
CA ASN A 233 23.58 23.80 -18.58
C ASN A 233 23.60 24.96 -19.58
N PHE A 234 23.38 26.19 -19.13
CA PHE A 234 23.50 27.38 -19.98
C PHE A 234 24.95 27.62 -20.40
N TYR A 235 25.94 27.40 -19.52
CA TYR A 235 27.37 27.56 -19.88
C TYR A 235 27.85 26.60 -20.97
N LYS A 236 27.19 25.46 -21.16
CA LYS A 236 27.46 24.59 -22.32
C LYS A 236 27.12 25.29 -23.64
N GLU A 237 26.07 26.10 -23.64
CA GLU A 237 25.57 26.82 -24.81
C GLU A 237 26.21 28.19 -24.99
N ASP A 238 27.21 28.51 -24.15
CA ASP A 238 27.92 29.77 -24.15
C ASP A 238 28.54 30.06 -25.52
N VAL A 239 28.49 31.34 -25.91
CA VAL A 239 28.99 31.83 -27.19
C VAL A 239 30.48 31.51 -27.34
N ILE A 240 31.25 31.62 -26.26
CA ILE A 240 32.69 31.36 -26.24
C ILE A 240 32.99 29.93 -26.69
N LEU A 241 32.24 28.93 -26.21
CA LEU A 241 32.47 27.54 -26.57
C LEU A 241 32.15 27.27 -28.05
N LYS A 242 31.12 27.93 -28.58
CA LYS A 242 30.77 27.87 -30.00
C LYS A 242 31.82 28.54 -30.87
N GLU A 243 32.36 29.68 -30.44
CA GLU A 243 33.46 30.36 -31.11
C GLU A 243 34.73 29.52 -31.13
N ILE A 244 35.09 28.89 -30.01
CA ILE A 244 36.22 27.94 -29.95
C ILE A 244 35.97 26.77 -30.89
N GLU A 245 34.78 26.17 -30.88
CA GLU A 245 34.46 25.04 -31.76
C GLU A 245 34.60 25.43 -33.24
N GLN A 246 34.08 26.61 -33.62
CA GLN A 246 34.17 27.15 -34.98
C GLN A 246 35.62 27.47 -35.37
N ALA A 247 36.37 28.14 -34.50
CA ALA A 247 37.78 28.46 -34.71
C ALA A 247 38.62 27.19 -34.89
N VAL A 248 38.44 26.20 -34.01
CA VAL A 248 39.13 24.92 -34.13
C VAL A 248 38.77 24.22 -35.44
N LYS A 249 37.49 24.17 -35.83
CA LYS A 249 37.05 23.58 -37.10
C LYS A 249 37.62 24.29 -38.33
N ALA A 250 37.67 25.63 -38.31
CA ALA A 250 38.21 26.44 -39.41
C ALA A 250 39.72 26.21 -39.62
N HIS A 251 40.44 25.82 -38.56
CA HIS A 251 41.88 25.58 -38.60
C HIS A 251 42.27 24.09 -38.60
N THR A 252 41.36 23.17 -38.94
CA THR A 252 41.63 21.72 -38.87
C THR A 252 41.41 21.02 -40.21
N GLY A 253 42.28 20.05 -40.53
CA GLY A 253 42.13 19.16 -41.69
C GLY A 253 42.11 19.91 -43.02
N ASP A 254 41.10 19.62 -43.85
CA ASP A 254 41.01 20.18 -45.21
C ASP A 254 40.85 21.72 -45.22
N ASN A 255 40.40 22.31 -44.11
CA ASN A 255 40.29 23.76 -43.99
C ASN A 255 41.65 24.47 -43.84
N ARG A 256 42.75 23.71 -43.72
CA ARG A 256 44.12 24.25 -43.70
C ARG A 256 44.76 24.39 -45.09
N PHE A 257 44.01 24.05 -46.15
CA PHE A 257 44.42 24.27 -47.54
C PHE A 257 43.77 25.54 -48.11
N GLY A 258 44.52 26.30 -48.90
CA GLY A 258 44.03 27.52 -49.53
C GLY A 258 43.69 28.67 -48.57
N VAL A 259 44.30 28.70 -47.38
CA VAL A 259 44.02 29.72 -46.36
C VAL A 259 44.69 31.04 -46.74
N GLN A 260 43.99 32.16 -46.56
CA GLN A 260 44.57 33.49 -46.76
C GLN A 260 45.33 33.90 -45.50
N SER A 261 46.63 34.20 -45.65
CA SER A 261 47.45 34.81 -44.60
C SER A 261 48.04 36.12 -45.08
N LEU A 262 48.00 37.14 -44.23
CA LEU A 262 48.53 38.47 -44.52
C LEU A 262 49.97 38.56 -44.04
N ASP A 263 50.91 38.84 -44.95
CA ASP A 263 52.26 39.22 -44.56
C ASP A 263 52.29 40.72 -44.19
N PRO A 264 52.56 41.09 -42.92
CA PRO A 264 52.60 42.47 -42.46
C PRO A 264 53.64 43.36 -43.16
N LYS A 265 54.63 42.78 -43.85
CA LYS A 265 55.69 43.56 -44.52
C LYS A 265 55.25 44.17 -45.84
N ASN A 266 54.32 43.53 -46.54
CA ASN A 266 53.87 43.90 -47.88
C ASN A 266 52.35 44.07 -47.96
N ASN A 267 51.61 43.73 -46.88
CA ASN A 267 50.17 43.86 -46.74
C ASN A 267 49.39 43.17 -47.89
N GLN A 268 50.00 42.14 -48.49
CA GLN A 268 49.42 41.35 -49.56
C GLN A 268 48.90 40.02 -49.00
N PRO A 269 47.64 39.66 -49.26
CA PRO A 269 47.12 38.35 -48.89
C PRO A 269 47.79 37.28 -49.75
N ALA A 270 48.36 36.26 -49.10
CA ALA A 270 48.90 35.09 -49.75
C ALA A 270 48.02 33.88 -49.42
N ILE A 271 47.68 33.10 -50.45
CA ILE A 271 47.00 31.82 -50.28
C ILE A 271 48.06 30.78 -49.95
N ILE A 272 47.94 30.12 -48.81
CA ILE A 272 48.87 29.12 -48.32
C ILE A 272 48.19 27.79 -48.04
N ASP A 273 48.92 26.71 -48.29
CA ASP A 273 48.63 25.39 -47.77
C ASP A 273 49.51 25.13 -46.55
N CYS A 274 48.87 24.80 -45.43
CA CYS A 274 49.58 24.46 -44.20
C CYS A 274 48.95 23.28 -43.43
N PRO A 275 49.02 22.06 -43.99
CA PRO A 275 48.58 20.87 -43.27
C PRO A 275 49.42 20.63 -42.00
N ASP A 276 48.77 20.23 -40.91
CA ASP A 276 49.47 19.92 -39.66
C ASP A 276 48.74 18.84 -38.84
N ALA A 277 49.24 17.61 -38.95
CA ALA A 277 48.67 16.47 -38.26
C ALA A 277 48.75 16.56 -36.72
N THR A 278 49.72 17.29 -36.17
CA THR A 278 49.87 17.44 -34.72
C THR A 278 48.85 18.44 -34.19
N PHE A 279 48.66 19.55 -34.90
CA PHE A 279 47.59 20.51 -34.64
C PHE A 279 46.23 19.82 -34.74
N ASP A 280 45.97 19.09 -35.83
CA ASP A 280 44.70 18.41 -36.06
C ASP A 280 44.36 17.41 -34.94
N ARG A 281 45.36 16.72 -34.38
CA ARG A 281 45.15 15.82 -33.25
C ARG A 281 44.70 16.56 -32.00
N LYS A 282 45.32 17.71 -31.68
CA LYS A 282 44.93 18.54 -30.52
C LYS A 282 43.56 19.17 -30.73
N ALA A 283 43.29 19.68 -31.93
CA ALA A 283 41.98 20.19 -32.33
C ALA A 283 40.86 19.15 -32.15
N LYS A 284 41.09 17.90 -32.59
CA LYS A 284 40.15 16.79 -32.39
C LYS A 284 39.89 16.50 -30.91
N LEU A 285 40.90 16.63 -30.04
CA LEU A 285 40.73 16.46 -28.60
C LEU A 285 39.83 17.55 -28.00
N ILE A 286 39.98 18.81 -28.43
CA ILE A 286 39.10 19.92 -28.02
C ILE A 286 37.66 19.63 -28.44
N ILE A 287 37.42 19.33 -29.72
CA ILE A 287 36.08 19.01 -30.24
C ILE A 287 35.47 17.81 -29.49
N SER A 288 36.26 16.77 -29.25
CA SER A 288 35.78 15.59 -28.50
C SER A 288 35.42 15.91 -27.05
N SER A 289 36.11 16.87 -26.42
CA SER A 289 35.83 17.30 -25.05
C SER A 289 34.59 18.19 -24.98
N LEU A 290 34.40 19.08 -25.96
CA LEU A 290 33.16 19.85 -26.14
C LEU A 290 31.95 18.93 -26.31
N ASN A 291 32.07 17.90 -27.17
CA ASN A 291 30.99 16.92 -27.39
C ASN A 291 30.68 16.06 -26.15
N ARG A 292 31.60 15.97 -25.18
CA ARG A 292 31.39 15.24 -23.92
C ARG A 292 30.63 16.06 -22.88
N LEU A 293 30.40 17.36 -23.10
CA LEU A 293 29.55 18.19 -22.26
C LEU A 293 28.09 17.76 -22.41
N LYS A 294 27.68 16.80 -21.59
CA LYS A 294 26.29 16.36 -21.48
C LYS A 294 25.50 17.33 -20.60
N PRO A 295 24.25 17.64 -20.95
CA PRO A 295 23.39 18.39 -20.05
C PRO A 295 23.18 17.57 -18.78
N ILE A 296 23.10 18.28 -17.66
CA ILE A 296 22.87 17.73 -16.35
C ILE A 296 21.36 17.66 -16.15
N GLU A 297 20.88 16.47 -15.79
CA GLU A 297 19.47 16.24 -15.54
C GLU A 297 19.01 17.00 -14.30
N TRP A 298 17.74 17.37 -14.30
CA TRP A 298 17.13 18.08 -13.18
C TRP A 298 16.93 17.10 -12.02
N VAL A 299 16.98 17.64 -10.81
CA VAL A 299 16.79 16.90 -9.59
C VAL A 299 15.33 16.96 -9.20
N GLU A 300 14.76 15.82 -8.84
CA GLU A 300 13.39 15.71 -8.36
C GLU A 300 13.41 14.91 -7.07
N PHE A 301 13.59 15.61 -5.95
CA PHE A 301 13.67 14.99 -4.65
C PHE A 301 12.29 14.53 -4.22
N PHE A 302 12.24 13.33 -3.63
CA PHE A 302 11.03 12.87 -2.96
C PHE A 302 10.71 13.77 -1.76
N ASN A 303 9.50 14.33 -1.74
CA ASN A 303 8.99 15.18 -0.69
C ASN A 303 8.18 14.35 0.33
N PRO A 304 8.70 14.07 1.54
CA PRO A 304 7.99 13.29 2.54
C PRO A 304 6.77 14.02 3.12
N ASN A 305 6.69 15.35 2.94
CA ASN A 305 5.58 16.16 3.41
C ASN A 305 4.44 16.26 2.39
N ASP A 306 4.67 15.84 1.14
CA ASP A 306 3.60 15.77 0.14
C ASP A 306 2.81 14.46 0.30
N GLU A 307 1.53 14.60 0.64
CA GLU A 307 0.59 13.48 0.77
C GLU A 307 0.46 12.67 -0.52
N LYS A 308 0.49 13.34 -1.68
CA LYS A 308 0.32 12.69 -2.98
C LYS A 308 1.54 11.83 -3.33
N GLU A 309 2.75 12.37 -3.19
CA GLU A 309 3.98 11.62 -3.48
C GLU A 309 4.13 10.40 -2.56
N ARG A 310 3.82 10.55 -1.27
CA ARG A 310 3.83 9.42 -0.32
C ARG A 310 2.90 8.29 -0.77
N VAL A 311 1.69 8.64 -1.21
CA VAL A 311 0.69 7.67 -1.67
C VAL A 311 1.10 7.01 -2.98
N GLU A 312 1.54 7.79 -3.97
CA GLU A 312 2.00 7.26 -5.26
C GLU A 312 3.16 6.29 -5.06
N ARG A 313 4.07 6.62 -4.15
CA ARG A 313 5.19 5.75 -3.80
C ARG A 313 4.75 4.51 -3.05
N ALA A 314 3.87 4.62 -2.06
CA ALA A 314 3.32 3.47 -1.35
C ALA A 314 2.58 2.52 -2.30
N PHE A 315 1.84 3.07 -3.27
CA PHE A 315 1.17 2.31 -4.33
C PHE A 315 2.16 1.61 -5.26
N ALA A 316 3.26 2.28 -5.66
CA ALA A 316 4.31 1.65 -6.46
C ALA A 316 4.94 0.43 -5.76
N VAL A 317 5.17 0.50 -4.43
CA VAL A 317 5.64 -0.66 -3.65
C VAL A 317 4.59 -1.76 -3.60
N PHE A 318 3.32 -1.39 -3.46
CA PHE A 318 2.24 -2.37 -3.36
C PHE A 318 1.98 -3.13 -4.67
N VAL A 319 2.03 -2.44 -5.82
CA VAL A 319 1.80 -3.04 -7.15
C VAL A 319 2.98 -3.90 -7.63
N THR A 320 4.18 -3.63 -7.14
CA THR A 320 5.38 -4.42 -7.48
C THR A 320 5.52 -5.70 -6.65
N LEU A 321 4.72 -5.87 -5.59
CA LEU A 321 4.75 -7.06 -4.74
C LEU A 321 4.58 -8.38 -5.51
N PRO A 322 3.64 -8.53 -6.46
CA PRO A 322 3.45 -9.77 -7.21
C PRO A 322 4.68 -10.15 -8.05
N SER A 323 5.34 -9.19 -8.70
CA SER A 323 6.52 -9.47 -9.52
C SER A 323 7.74 -9.83 -8.68
N ILE A 324 7.86 -9.29 -7.46
CA ILE A 324 8.87 -9.70 -6.48
C ILE A 324 8.64 -11.14 -6.03
N ILE A 325 7.40 -11.51 -5.69
CA ILE A 325 7.05 -12.87 -5.24
C ILE A 325 7.31 -13.91 -6.35
N GLN A 326 7.09 -13.54 -7.61
CA GLN A 326 7.35 -14.40 -8.77
C GLN A 326 8.84 -14.49 -9.13
N GLY A 327 9.73 -13.76 -8.44
CA GLY A 327 11.17 -13.76 -8.67
C GLY A 327 11.61 -13.00 -9.93
N GLU A 328 10.71 -12.23 -10.55
CA GLU A 328 11.03 -11.40 -11.72
C GLU A 328 11.78 -10.12 -11.34
N TYR A 329 11.66 -9.68 -10.08
CA TYR A 329 12.32 -8.48 -9.57
C TYR A 329 13.43 -8.85 -8.56
N GLN A 330 14.68 -8.52 -8.90
CA GLN A 330 15.82 -8.70 -7.98
C GLN A 330 15.93 -7.52 -7.03
N LEU A 331 15.83 -7.81 -5.73
CA LEU A 331 16.10 -6.87 -4.64
C LEU A 331 17.62 -6.67 -4.51
N ASN A 332 18.25 -5.98 -5.46
CA ASN A 332 19.68 -5.67 -5.42
C ASN A 332 19.92 -4.32 -4.77
N ASP A 333 20.73 -4.31 -3.69
CA ASP A 333 21.11 -3.11 -2.93
C ASP A 333 22.17 -2.24 -3.62
N GLU A 334 22.75 -2.68 -4.75
CA GLU A 334 23.92 -2.05 -5.37
C GLU A 334 23.64 -1.11 -6.56
N ASN A 335 22.38 -0.93 -6.96
CA ASN A 335 22.07 -0.04 -8.09
C ASN A 335 21.77 1.39 -7.61
N ASN A 336 22.41 2.37 -8.25
CA ASN A 336 22.26 3.82 -8.02
C ASN A 336 20.86 4.38 -8.35
N ASP A 337 19.80 3.57 -8.40
CA ASP A 337 18.46 4.04 -8.75
C ASP A 337 17.82 4.79 -7.55
N PRO A 338 17.50 6.10 -7.69
CA PRO A 338 16.90 6.89 -6.63
C PRO A 338 15.48 6.42 -6.26
N ASN A 339 14.81 5.66 -7.13
CA ASN A 339 13.46 5.14 -6.92
C ASN A 339 13.43 3.66 -6.56
N ARG A 340 14.57 3.07 -6.17
CA ARG A 340 14.67 1.64 -5.82
C ARG A 340 13.74 1.23 -4.69
N ILE A 341 13.14 0.05 -4.80
CA ILE A 341 12.31 -0.55 -3.76
C ILE A 341 13.20 -1.49 -2.94
N SER A 342 13.29 -1.24 -1.64
CA SER A 342 14.14 -1.96 -0.70
C SER A 342 13.37 -3.04 0.08
N GLN A 343 14.09 -3.97 0.71
CA GLN A 343 13.48 -4.94 1.62
C GLN A 343 12.73 -4.27 2.79
N SER A 344 13.21 -3.11 3.26
CA SER A 344 12.52 -2.33 4.30
C SER A 344 11.17 -1.77 3.87
N ASP A 345 10.93 -1.63 2.55
CA ASP A 345 9.63 -1.18 2.03
C ASP A 345 8.63 -2.34 1.96
N ILE A 346 9.11 -3.56 1.70
CA ILE A 346 8.27 -4.74 1.44
C ILE A 346 7.89 -5.48 2.73
N THR A 347 8.83 -5.59 3.68
CA THR A 347 8.65 -6.34 4.94
C THR A 347 7.34 -5.98 5.68
N PRO A 348 6.98 -4.70 5.83
CA PRO A 348 5.74 -4.28 6.51
C PRO A 348 4.47 -4.74 5.77
N VAL A 349 4.49 -4.73 4.43
CA VAL A 349 3.36 -5.20 3.62
C VAL A 349 3.11 -6.69 3.85
N ILE A 350 4.19 -7.49 3.85
CA ILE A 350 4.12 -8.93 4.12
C ILE A 350 3.59 -9.21 5.53
N ILE A 351 4.05 -8.45 6.53
CA ILE A 351 3.56 -8.56 7.91
C ILE A 351 2.06 -8.24 7.97
N GLY A 352 1.61 -7.19 7.27
CA GLY A 352 0.19 -6.83 7.18
C GLY A 352 -0.66 -7.98 6.65
N TYR A 353 -0.27 -8.59 5.53
CA TYR A 353 -0.95 -9.78 5.02
C TYR A 353 -0.92 -10.94 5.99
N PHE A 354 0.21 -11.19 6.65
CA PHE A 354 0.34 -12.28 7.61
C PHE A 354 -0.64 -12.13 8.79
N VAL A 355 -0.81 -10.93 9.32
CA VAL A 355 -1.77 -10.64 10.38
C VAL A 355 -3.21 -10.89 9.92
N ASP A 356 -3.57 -10.41 8.73
CA ASP A 356 -4.91 -10.61 8.19
C ASP A 356 -5.20 -12.09 7.88
N PHE A 357 -4.22 -12.84 7.35
CA PHE A 357 -4.33 -14.28 7.18
C PHE A 357 -4.50 -15.00 8.52
N LEU A 358 -3.79 -14.57 9.57
CA LEU A 358 -3.92 -15.16 10.90
C LEU A 358 -5.33 -14.92 11.46
N ILE A 359 -5.91 -13.73 11.28
CA ILE A 359 -7.31 -13.45 11.62
C ILE A 359 -8.27 -14.36 10.84
N PHE A 360 -8.03 -14.52 9.53
CA PHE A 360 -8.81 -15.40 8.67
C PHE A 360 -8.79 -16.85 9.18
N PHE A 361 -7.60 -17.44 9.37
CA PHE A 361 -7.45 -18.83 9.81
C PHE A 361 -8.03 -19.07 11.19
N ILE A 362 -7.81 -18.16 12.13
CA ILE A 362 -8.41 -18.25 13.47
C ILE A 362 -9.93 -18.22 13.39
N GLY A 363 -10.49 -17.26 12.64
CA GLY A 363 -11.93 -17.14 12.47
C GLY A 363 -12.55 -18.38 11.82
N LEU A 364 -11.87 -18.97 10.83
CA LEU A 364 -12.29 -20.19 10.16
C LEU A 364 -12.19 -21.42 11.08
N ALA A 365 -11.10 -21.54 11.85
CA ALA A 365 -10.90 -22.64 12.80
C ALA A 365 -11.94 -22.61 13.94
N ASP A 366 -12.24 -21.44 14.49
CA ASP A 366 -13.30 -21.26 15.48
C ASP A 366 -14.69 -21.53 14.88
N GLY A 367 -14.92 -21.10 13.63
CA GLY A 367 -16.14 -21.44 12.89
C GLY A 367 -16.34 -22.94 12.67
N MET A 368 -15.27 -23.65 12.28
CA MET A 368 -15.31 -25.09 12.03
C MET A 368 -15.43 -25.91 13.32
N THR A 369 -14.80 -25.50 14.41
CA THR A 369 -14.90 -26.19 15.70
C THR A 369 -16.29 -26.05 16.32
N ASN A 370 -16.90 -24.86 16.22
CA ASN A 370 -18.30 -24.67 16.60
C ASN A 370 -19.26 -25.45 15.69
N LYS A 371 -18.98 -25.55 14.39
CA LYS A 371 -19.76 -26.38 13.46
C LYS A 371 -19.57 -27.89 13.69
N LYS A 372 -18.40 -28.33 14.18
CA LYS A 372 -18.13 -29.73 14.55
C LYS A 372 -18.77 -30.14 15.88
N LYS A 373 -18.85 -29.23 16.85
CA LYS A 373 -19.65 -29.45 18.08
C LYS A 373 -21.16 -29.57 17.78
N ASN A 374 -21.59 -29.03 16.64
CA ASN A 374 -22.97 -29.06 16.16
C ASN A 374 -23.13 -29.85 14.84
N LYS A 375 -22.33 -30.91 14.61
CA LYS A 375 -22.50 -31.77 13.42
C LYS A 375 -23.22 -33.10 13.77
N PRO A 376 -24.36 -33.41 13.12
CA PRO A 376 -25.17 -34.61 13.33
C PRO A 376 -24.46 -35.91 12.92
N ILE A 377 -24.82 -37.01 13.57
CA ILE A 377 -24.58 -38.38 13.05
C ILE A 377 -25.78 -38.90 12.22
N ASP A 378 -26.92 -38.19 12.09
CA ASP A 378 -28.04 -38.72 11.29
C ASP A 378 -28.89 -37.64 10.58
N HIS A 379 -29.40 -37.98 9.39
CA HIS A 379 -29.72 -37.07 8.30
C HIS A 379 -31.09 -36.36 8.34
N ASN A 380 -31.93 -36.55 9.35
CA ASN A 380 -33.36 -36.23 9.18
C ASN A 380 -34.07 -35.45 10.31
N TYR A 381 -33.37 -34.57 11.03
CA TYR A 381 -33.87 -33.39 11.78
C TYR A 381 -33.11 -33.24 13.10
N GLU A 382 -32.40 -32.13 13.29
CA GLU A 382 -31.86 -31.71 14.59
C GLU A 382 -32.22 -30.24 14.80
N GLY A 383 -33.16 -29.97 15.71
CA GLY A 383 -33.42 -28.62 16.20
C GLY A 383 -32.27 -28.15 17.11
N GLU A 384 -32.13 -26.84 17.32
CA GLU A 384 -31.11 -26.30 18.23
C GLU A 384 -31.34 -26.68 19.71
N VAL A 385 -32.58 -27.02 20.09
CA VAL A 385 -32.97 -27.34 21.47
C VAL A 385 -33.48 -28.78 21.63
N PHE A 386 -34.16 -29.35 20.63
CA PHE A 386 -34.73 -30.69 20.69
C PHE A 386 -34.28 -31.56 19.50
N GLY A 387 -33.65 -32.69 19.80
CA GLY A 387 -33.26 -33.71 18.83
C GLY A 387 -34.22 -34.91 18.81
N VAL A 388 -34.11 -35.77 17.79
CA VAL A 388 -34.96 -36.97 17.60
C VAL A 388 -34.88 -37.94 18.78
N GLN A 389 -33.72 -38.05 19.45
CA GLN A 389 -33.56 -38.89 20.63
C GLN A 389 -34.38 -38.39 21.83
N SER A 390 -34.43 -37.07 22.03
CA SER A 390 -35.26 -36.44 23.07
C SER A 390 -36.74 -36.65 22.79
N ILE A 391 -37.17 -36.57 21.51
CA ILE A 391 -38.54 -36.87 21.09
C ILE A 391 -38.89 -38.35 21.33
N ASN A 392 -38.00 -39.28 20.98
CA ASN A 392 -38.22 -40.71 21.23
C ASN A 392 -38.31 -41.05 22.72
N ALA A 393 -37.53 -40.36 23.56
CA ALA A 393 -37.64 -40.46 25.01
C ALA A 393 -39.01 -39.96 25.49
N MET A 394 -39.50 -38.82 24.99
CA MET A 394 -40.83 -38.30 25.32
C MET A 394 -41.97 -39.22 24.85
N ARG A 395 -41.86 -39.82 23.66
CA ARG A 395 -42.85 -40.78 23.13
C ARG A 395 -43.00 -42.03 24.02
N LYS A 396 -41.94 -42.43 24.73
CA LYS A 396 -41.99 -43.52 25.72
C LYS A 396 -42.89 -43.20 26.92
N TYR A 397 -43.04 -41.92 27.27
CA TYR A 397 -43.89 -41.45 28.38
C TYR A 397 -45.32 -41.09 27.94
N LEU A 398 -45.54 -40.78 26.66
CA LEU A 398 -46.82 -40.34 26.10
C LEU A 398 -47.72 -41.48 25.55
N ASP A 399 -47.43 -42.73 25.95
CA ASP A 399 -48.27 -43.92 25.75
C ASP A 399 -48.90 -44.04 24.35
N LYS A 400 -48.05 -43.98 23.31
CA LYS A 400 -48.37 -44.14 21.86
C LYS A 400 -49.63 -43.42 21.37
N SER A 401 -50.10 -42.40 22.08
CA SER A 401 -51.35 -41.71 21.74
C SER A 401 -51.09 -40.78 20.55
N PRO A 402 -52.01 -40.70 19.57
CA PRO A 402 -51.82 -39.85 18.39
C PRO A 402 -51.60 -38.38 18.79
N VAL A 403 -50.67 -37.71 18.13
CA VAL A 403 -50.07 -36.42 18.55
C VAL A 403 -51.12 -35.30 18.69
N GLU A 404 -52.16 -35.30 17.86
CA GLU A 404 -53.29 -34.37 17.96
C GLU A 404 -53.96 -34.41 19.33
N THR A 405 -54.00 -35.57 19.99
CA THR A 405 -54.60 -35.71 21.33
C THR A 405 -53.71 -35.16 22.44
N VAL A 406 -52.38 -35.25 22.31
CA VAL A 406 -51.43 -34.77 23.33
C VAL A 406 -51.23 -33.25 23.24
N PHE A 407 -51.04 -32.69 22.05
CA PHE A 407 -50.95 -31.24 21.86
C PHE A 407 -52.29 -30.53 22.05
N GLY A 408 -53.40 -31.22 21.73
CA GLY A 408 -54.74 -30.79 22.10
C GLY A 408 -54.90 -30.62 23.62
N LYS A 409 -54.32 -31.53 24.42
CA LYS A 409 -54.28 -31.43 25.89
C LYS A 409 -53.37 -30.29 26.37
N PHE A 410 -52.18 -30.09 25.79
CA PHE A 410 -51.30 -28.95 26.13
C PHE A 410 -51.94 -27.57 25.88
N SER A 411 -52.77 -27.45 24.84
CA SER A 411 -53.36 -26.18 24.42
C SER A 411 -54.21 -25.50 25.51
N ARG A 412 -54.76 -26.29 26.45
CA ARG A 412 -55.60 -25.82 27.55
C ARG A 412 -54.80 -25.13 28.65
N TYR A 413 -53.56 -25.56 28.88
CA TYR A 413 -52.64 -25.05 29.89
C TYR A 413 -51.64 -24.02 29.33
N LEU A 414 -51.71 -23.75 28.02
CA LEU A 414 -50.77 -22.90 27.31
C LEU A 414 -51.18 -21.43 27.31
N HIS A 415 -50.24 -20.57 27.67
CA HIS A 415 -50.32 -19.12 27.49
C HIS A 415 -49.14 -18.61 26.67
N SER A 416 -49.43 -17.97 25.54
CA SER A 416 -48.39 -17.36 24.72
C SER A 416 -48.08 -15.95 25.22
N SER A 417 -46.81 -15.70 25.55
CA SER A 417 -46.27 -14.37 25.80
C SER A 417 -45.51 -13.86 24.56
N PHE A 418 -44.89 -12.67 24.62
CA PHE A 418 -44.21 -12.07 23.47
C PHE A 418 -43.00 -12.90 22.99
N SER A 419 -42.17 -13.41 23.91
CA SER A 419 -40.93 -14.16 23.60
C SER A 419 -40.92 -15.62 24.08
N SER A 420 -41.84 -16.01 24.95
CA SER A 420 -41.92 -17.36 25.52
C SER A 420 -43.33 -17.93 25.50
N VAL A 421 -43.43 -19.24 25.62
CA VAL A 421 -44.64 -19.97 25.93
C VAL A 421 -44.60 -20.34 27.41
N LEU A 422 -45.67 -20.04 28.13
CA LEU A 422 -45.84 -20.39 29.53
C LEU A 422 -46.85 -21.53 29.63
N PHE A 423 -46.52 -22.54 30.42
CA PHE A 423 -47.39 -23.68 30.72
C PHE A 423 -47.78 -23.63 32.19
N PHE A 424 -49.07 -23.72 32.49
CA PHE A 424 -49.62 -23.67 33.85
C PHE A 424 -50.20 -25.04 34.17
N LEU A 425 -49.47 -25.91 34.88
CA LEU A 425 -49.89 -27.28 35.17
C LEU A 425 -50.33 -27.40 36.63
N PRO A 426 -51.45 -28.07 36.95
CA PRO A 426 -51.90 -28.22 38.34
C PRO A 426 -50.98 -29.16 39.12
N THR A 427 -50.68 -28.81 40.36
CA THR A 427 -49.78 -29.56 41.26
C THR A 427 -50.54 -30.38 42.31
N GLU A 428 -51.65 -29.85 42.83
CA GLU A 428 -52.54 -30.53 43.79
C GLU A 428 -53.86 -30.93 43.13
N ASP A 429 -54.40 -32.11 43.49
CA ASP A 429 -55.60 -32.71 42.90
C ASP A 429 -55.56 -32.86 41.37
N ALA A 430 -54.36 -33.11 40.82
CA ALA A 430 -54.15 -33.33 39.40
C ALA A 430 -54.75 -34.68 38.96
N ASP A 431 -55.55 -34.66 37.91
CA ASP A 431 -56.07 -35.89 37.28
C ASP A 431 -54.92 -36.76 36.76
N SER A 432 -55.15 -38.06 36.56
CA SER A 432 -54.12 -39.00 36.06
C SER A 432 -53.42 -38.56 34.76
N ASP A 433 -54.12 -37.81 33.91
CA ASP A 433 -53.56 -37.20 32.69
C ASP A 433 -52.71 -35.95 32.99
N GLU A 434 -53.10 -35.15 33.98
CA GLU A 434 -52.39 -33.93 34.38
C GLU A 434 -51.07 -34.27 35.09
N GLN A 435 -51.04 -35.35 35.88
CA GLN A 435 -49.82 -35.87 36.49
C GLN A 435 -48.79 -36.33 35.44
N LYS A 436 -49.24 -37.01 34.38
CA LYS A 436 -48.36 -37.41 33.26
C LYS A 436 -47.75 -36.20 32.54
N LEU A 437 -48.50 -35.10 32.41
CA LEU A 437 -47.99 -33.86 31.83
C LEU A 437 -46.96 -33.19 32.73
N LEU A 438 -47.17 -33.22 34.05
CA LEU A 438 -46.22 -32.69 35.02
C LEU A 438 -44.89 -33.46 34.95
N ASP A 439 -44.93 -34.79 34.96
CA ASP A 439 -43.74 -35.65 34.85
C ASP A 439 -42.94 -35.38 33.56
N LEU A 440 -43.64 -35.18 32.45
CA LEU A 440 -43.02 -34.84 31.17
C LEU A 440 -42.30 -33.48 31.23
N PHE A 441 -42.88 -32.48 31.89
CA PHE A 441 -42.28 -31.16 32.04
C PHE A 441 -41.04 -31.17 32.95
N VAL A 442 -41.02 -32.05 33.96
CA VAL A 442 -39.83 -32.32 34.78
C VAL A 442 -38.70 -32.93 33.94
N VAL A 443 -39.02 -33.87 33.05
CA VAL A 443 -38.04 -34.44 32.11
C VAL A 443 -37.54 -33.38 31.10
N LEU A 444 -38.43 -32.55 30.59
CA LEU A 444 -38.08 -31.45 29.68
C LEU A 444 -37.21 -30.38 30.35
N GLU A 445 -37.41 -30.15 31.64
CA GLU A 445 -36.54 -29.31 32.46
C GLU A 445 -35.15 -29.94 32.63
N ALA A 446 -35.07 -31.25 32.89
CA ALA A 446 -33.80 -31.97 32.97
C ALA A 446 -32.99 -31.93 31.66
N ILE A 447 -33.68 -31.89 30.51
CA ILE A 447 -33.07 -31.77 29.17
C ILE A 447 -32.75 -30.29 28.82
N GLN A 448 -32.94 -29.35 29.75
CA GLN A 448 -32.73 -27.90 29.57
C GLN A 448 -33.60 -27.23 28.49
N GLY A 449 -34.64 -27.91 27.99
CA GLY A 449 -35.56 -27.37 26.99
C GLY A 449 -36.63 -26.44 27.57
N VAL A 450 -36.85 -26.52 28.89
CA VAL A 450 -37.86 -25.76 29.64
C VAL A 450 -37.27 -25.34 30.98
N LYS A 451 -37.71 -24.20 31.52
CA LYS A 451 -37.30 -23.74 32.85
C LYS A 451 -38.51 -23.64 33.77
N HIS A 452 -38.45 -24.26 34.95
CA HIS A 452 -39.44 -24.00 35.99
C HIS A 452 -39.34 -22.52 36.42
N PHE A 453 -40.44 -21.79 36.26
CA PHE A 453 -40.49 -20.35 36.44
C PHE A 453 -41.07 -19.95 37.80
N MET A 454 -42.11 -20.65 38.25
CA MET A 454 -42.78 -20.37 39.53
C MET A 454 -43.62 -21.58 39.94
N GLY A 455 -43.51 -22.01 41.21
CA GLY A 455 -44.33 -23.10 41.75
C GLY A 455 -45.48 -22.60 42.63
N ASN A 456 -46.46 -23.47 42.87
CA ASN A 456 -47.58 -23.27 43.82
C ASN A 456 -48.39 -21.98 43.60
N LEU A 457 -48.65 -21.63 42.34
CA LEU A 457 -49.49 -20.46 42.02
C LEU A 457 -50.97 -20.80 42.28
N PRO A 458 -51.65 -20.11 43.21
CA PRO A 458 -53.04 -20.42 43.51
C PRO A 458 -53.95 -20.04 42.32
N ALA A 459 -55.00 -20.83 42.09
CA ALA A 459 -55.92 -20.70 40.95
C ALA A 459 -56.46 -19.27 40.73
N HIS A 460 -56.68 -18.49 41.81
CA HIS A 460 -57.15 -17.12 41.73
C HIS A 460 -56.15 -16.13 41.10
N LYS A 461 -54.86 -16.46 40.98
CA LYS A 461 -53.83 -15.62 40.33
C LYS A 461 -53.64 -15.94 38.84
N LEU A 462 -54.32 -16.94 38.30
CA LEU A 462 -54.24 -17.28 36.88
C LEU A 462 -54.83 -16.18 35.97
N PRO A 463 -54.27 -15.98 34.75
CA PRO A 463 -54.85 -15.09 33.75
C PRO A 463 -56.31 -15.46 33.42
N ARG A 464 -57.17 -14.45 33.23
CA ARG A 464 -58.62 -14.62 32.97
C ARG A 464 -58.91 -15.57 31.79
N ALA A 465 -58.06 -15.54 30.76
CA ALA A 465 -58.18 -16.41 29.59
C ALA A 465 -57.96 -17.90 29.92
N LEU A 466 -57.04 -18.22 30.83
CA LEU A 466 -56.78 -19.61 31.28
C LEU A 466 -57.87 -20.09 32.22
N LYS A 467 -58.32 -19.25 33.16
CA LYS A 467 -59.44 -19.60 34.06
C LYS A 467 -60.69 -20.02 33.30
N LYS A 468 -60.99 -19.34 32.19
CA LYS A 468 -62.11 -19.68 31.30
C LYS A 468 -61.90 -20.99 30.53
N ARG A 469 -60.66 -21.30 30.12
CA ARG A 469 -60.31 -22.55 29.40
C ARG A 469 -60.26 -23.77 30.31
N LEU A 470 -59.88 -23.58 31.57
CA LEU A 470 -59.75 -24.63 32.59
C LEU A 470 -61.00 -24.76 33.47
N SER A 471 -62.08 -24.02 33.16
CA SER A 471 -63.34 -24.02 33.92
C SER A 471 -63.17 -23.78 35.43
N ILE A 472 -62.21 -22.93 35.82
CA ILE A 472 -61.86 -22.68 37.22
C ILE A 472 -62.87 -21.72 37.85
N GLY A 473 -63.59 -22.20 38.86
CA GLY A 473 -64.57 -21.45 39.64
C GLY A 473 -63.95 -20.49 40.67
N LYS A 474 -64.76 -19.61 41.28
CA LYS A 474 -64.34 -18.83 42.44
C LYS A 474 -64.18 -19.78 43.64
N GLY A 475 -62.95 -19.96 44.13
CA GLY A 475 -62.65 -20.80 45.29
C GLY A 475 -62.06 -22.16 44.97
N ASP A 476 -61.61 -22.39 43.73
CA ASP A 476 -60.86 -23.60 43.35
C ASP A 476 -59.58 -23.73 44.21
N PRO A 477 -59.41 -24.84 44.97
CA PRO A 477 -58.27 -25.02 45.87
C PRO A 477 -56.96 -25.32 45.12
N ARG A 478 -57.02 -25.63 43.81
CA ARG A 478 -55.85 -26.08 43.05
C ARG A 478 -54.73 -25.04 42.98
N THR A 479 -53.51 -25.55 43.10
CA THR A 479 -52.25 -24.85 42.89
C THR A 479 -51.63 -25.24 41.55
N PHE A 480 -50.86 -24.35 40.95
CA PHE A 480 -50.29 -24.53 39.60
C PHE A 480 -48.79 -24.21 39.57
N ASP A 481 -48.03 -25.06 38.89
CA ASP A 481 -46.64 -24.81 38.53
C ASP A 481 -46.54 -24.20 37.13
N VAL A 482 -45.64 -23.24 37.00
CA VAL A 482 -45.46 -22.44 35.79
C VAL A 482 -44.12 -22.78 35.17
N PHE A 483 -44.18 -23.33 33.96
CA PHE A 483 -43.00 -23.65 33.16
C PHE A 483 -42.85 -22.66 32.00
N LYS A 484 -41.62 -22.21 31.74
CA LYS A 484 -41.31 -21.24 30.69
C LYS A 484 -40.43 -21.87 29.61
N MET A 485 -40.90 -21.85 28.38
CA MET A 485 -40.18 -22.33 27.20
C MET A 485 -39.99 -21.19 26.17
N PRO A 486 -38.80 -21.02 25.57
CA PRO A 486 -38.61 -20.10 24.44
C PRO A 486 -39.52 -20.48 23.26
N LYS A 487 -40.10 -19.50 22.56
CA LYS A 487 -40.94 -19.79 21.37
C LYS A 487 -40.20 -20.58 20.27
N LYS A 488 -38.89 -20.40 20.15
CA LYS A 488 -38.05 -21.14 19.21
C LYS A 488 -38.01 -22.63 19.58
N ALA A 489 -37.71 -22.94 20.84
CA ALA A 489 -37.74 -24.30 21.38
C ALA A 489 -39.14 -24.95 21.23
N TRP A 490 -40.22 -24.21 21.49
CA TRP A 490 -41.59 -24.72 21.28
C TRP A 490 -41.89 -25.07 19.81
N ARG A 491 -41.44 -24.24 18.87
CA ARG A 491 -41.60 -24.51 17.44
C ARG A 491 -40.76 -25.70 16.98
N GLU A 492 -39.53 -25.81 17.50
CA GLU A 492 -38.66 -26.95 17.24
C GLU A 492 -39.26 -28.24 17.77
N LEU A 493 -39.85 -28.23 18.98
CA LEU A 493 -40.56 -29.37 19.53
C LEU A 493 -41.70 -29.84 18.61
N ILE A 494 -42.55 -28.91 18.14
CA ILE A 494 -43.66 -29.21 17.22
C ILE A 494 -43.14 -29.78 15.89
N LEU A 495 -42.08 -29.20 15.34
CA LEU A 495 -41.49 -29.61 14.07
C LEU A 495 -40.80 -30.98 14.17
N ALA A 496 -40.07 -31.22 15.26
CA ALA A 496 -39.40 -32.48 15.55
C ALA A 496 -40.41 -33.63 15.63
N GLU A 497 -41.53 -33.41 16.32
CA GLU A 497 -42.60 -34.40 16.45
C GLU A 497 -43.23 -34.72 15.08
N TYR A 498 -43.56 -33.69 14.28
CA TYR A 498 -44.13 -33.85 12.94
C TYR A 498 -43.24 -34.70 12.02
N VAL A 499 -41.92 -34.56 12.14
CA VAL A 499 -40.95 -35.35 11.36
C VAL A 499 -40.86 -36.80 11.84
N VAL A 500 -41.10 -37.06 13.13
CA VAL A 500 -41.07 -38.41 13.72
C VAL A 500 -42.42 -39.14 13.58
N GLU A 501 -43.52 -38.44 13.29
CA GLU A 501 -44.85 -39.01 13.00
C GLU A 501 -45.04 -39.36 11.52
N ASN A 502 -44.40 -38.63 10.60
CA ASN A 502 -44.44 -38.92 9.16
C ASN A 502 -43.35 -39.90 8.68
N LYS A 503 -42.74 -40.63 9.61
CA LYS A 503 -41.83 -41.76 9.39
C LYS A 503 -42.44 -43.00 10.04
#